data_AF-A0A965ANL7-F1
#
_entry.id   AF-A0A965ANL7-F1
#
_cell.length_a   1.000
_cell.length_b   1.000
_cell.length_c   1.000
_cell.angle_alpha   90.00
_cell.angle_beta   90.00
_cell.angle_gamma   90.00
#
_symmetry.space_group_name_H-M   'P 1'
#
loop_
_entity.id
_entity.type
_entity.pdbx_description
1 polymer ?
#
loop_
_entity_poly.entity_id
_entity_poly.type
_entity_poly.pdbx_seq_one_letter_code
_entity_poly.pdbx_strand_id
1 'polypeptide(L)'
;PWFADRYAAGADWRALAWWIHDHLPYSHLQFFPKLCAVNIQWHERPRRRIDSFIAPRGCLTKPGMDNHGGDHSAWYAGFPG
;
A
#
# COMPACT_ATOMS: atom_id res chain seq x y z
N PRO A 1 -0.75 -2.70 16.93
CA PRO A 1 0.20 -2.11 15.95
C PRO A 1 -0.26 -0.71 15.55
N TRP A 2 0.62 0.29 15.57
CA TRP A 2 0.29 1.73 15.48
C TRP A 2 -0.59 2.13 14.28
N PHE A 3 -0.37 1.58 13.09
CA PHE A 3 -1.20 1.89 11.92
C PHE A 3 -2.62 1.30 12.03
N ALA A 4 -2.78 0.13 12.66
CA ALA A 4 -4.08 -0.50 12.83
C ALA A 4 -5.03 0.36 13.69
N ASP A 5 -4.49 1.01 14.72
CA ASP A 5 -5.26 1.93 15.58
C ASP A 5 -5.69 3.18 14.79
N ARG A 6 -4.80 3.72 13.94
CA ARG A 6 -5.12 4.84 13.04
C ARG A 6 -6.17 4.46 12.00
N TYR A 7 -6.07 3.26 11.43
CA TYR A 7 -7.06 2.75 10.49
C TYR A 7 -8.43 2.56 11.15
N ALA A 8 -8.47 2.05 12.38
CA ALA A 8 -9.70 1.97 13.17
C ALA A 8 -10.31 3.37 13.44
N ALA A 9 -9.47 4.41 13.52
CA ALA A 9 -9.89 5.81 13.62
C ALA A 9 -10.21 6.49 12.26
N GLY A 10 -10.18 5.75 11.15
CA GLY A 10 -10.57 6.23 9.81
C GLY A 10 -9.43 6.65 8.89
N ALA A 11 -8.17 6.33 9.21
CA ALA A 11 -7.06 6.57 8.30
C ALA A 11 -7.20 5.78 6.99
N ASP A 12 -6.74 6.37 5.88
CA ASP A 12 -6.79 5.74 4.57
C ASP A 12 -5.73 4.62 4.46
N TRP A 13 -6.17 3.42 4.06
CA TRP A 13 -5.28 2.27 3.85
C TRP A 13 -4.22 2.54 2.78
N ARG A 14 -4.50 3.44 1.82
CA ARG A 14 -3.57 3.83 0.76
C ARG A 14 -2.30 4.47 1.31
N ALA A 15 -2.36 5.11 2.48
CA ALA A 15 -1.17 5.66 3.13
C ALA A 15 -0.13 4.56 3.41
N LEU A 16 -0.56 3.43 3.98
CA LEU A 16 0.33 2.29 4.21
C LEU A 16 0.76 1.63 2.90
N ALA A 17 -0.15 1.53 1.92
CA ALA A 17 0.18 0.98 0.61
C ALA A 17 1.31 1.74 -0.08
N TRP A 18 1.22 3.07 -0.11
CA TRP A 18 2.24 3.94 -0.70
C TRP A 18 3.54 3.94 0.11
N TRP A 19 3.48 3.93 1.43
CA TRP A 19 4.69 3.82 2.25
C TRP A 19 5.45 2.51 1.97
N ILE A 20 4.75 1.36 1.90
CA ILE A 20 5.38 0.08 1.52
C ILE A 20 5.90 0.15 0.09
N HIS A 21 5.16 0.80 -0.80
CA HIS A 21 5.56 0.97 -2.19
C HIS A 21 6.93 1.63 -2.32
N ASP A 22 7.14 2.71 -1.58
CA ASP A 22 8.33 3.55 -1.70
C ASP A 22 9.53 2.99 -0.93
N HIS A 23 9.32 2.22 0.13
CA HIS A 23 10.40 1.81 1.04
C HIS A 23 10.74 0.33 1.02
N LEU A 24 9.85 -0.56 0.57
CA LEU A 24 10.08 -2.01 0.61
C LEU A 24 10.20 -2.65 -0.77
N PRO A 25 11.13 -3.60 -0.94
CA PRO A 25 11.12 -4.48 -2.10
C PRO A 25 9.96 -5.49 -1.96
N TYR A 26 9.02 -5.45 -2.89
CA TYR A 26 7.90 -6.38 -2.95
C TYR A 26 7.53 -6.67 -4.40
N SER A 27 6.89 -7.82 -4.63
CA SER A 27 6.33 -8.22 -5.92
C SER A 27 4.83 -7.91 -6.02
N HIS A 28 4.03 -8.29 -5.02
CA HIS A 28 2.59 -8.02 -4.99
C HIS A 28 2.13 -7.69 -3.57
N LEU A 29 1.34 -6.62 -3.43
CA LEU A 29 0.61 -6.27 -2.21
C LEU A 29 -0.89 -6.49 -2.40
N GLN A 30 -1.54 -7.04 -1.39
CA GLN A 30 -2.99 -7.19 -1.34
C GLN A 30 -3.53 -6.69 0.00
N PHE A 31 -4.44 -5.72 -0.04
CA PHE A 31 -5.07 -5.13 1.14
C PHE A 31 -6.48 -5.68 1.38
N PHE A 32 -6.80 -6.00 2.64
CA PHE A 32 -8.08 -6.60 3.05
C PHE A 32 -8.79 -5.74 4.11
N PRO A 33 -10.13 -5.67 4.09
CA PRO A 33 -10.88 -4.70 4.90
C PRO A 33 -10.79 -4.94 6.41
N LYS A 34 -10.65 -6.20 6.83
CA LYS A 34 -10.54 -6.54 8.26
C LYS A 34 -9.17 -6.12 8.78
N LEU A 35 -9.15 -5.13 9.68
CA LEU A 35 -7.95 -4.58 10.33
C LEU A 35 -6.89 -4.03 9.36
N CYS A 36 -7.26 -3.72 8.12
CA CYS A 36 -6.30 -3.37 7.07
C CYS A 36 -5.19 -4.44 6.93
N ALA A 37 -5.55 -5.72 7.02
CA ALA A 37 -4.59 -6.80 6.83
C ALA A 37 -3.96 -6.71 5.43
N VAL A 38 -2.67 -7.02 5.33
CA VAL A 38 -1.89 -6.96 4.09
C VAL A 38 -1.13 -8.25 3.86
N ASN A 39 -1.17 -8.77 2.63
CA ASN A 39 -0.23 -9.78 2.17
C ASN A 39 0.89 -9.10 1.39
N ILE A 40 2.14 -9.42 1.74
CA ILE A 40 3.33 -8.95 1.05
C ILE A 40 4.00 -10.17 0.40
N GLN A 41 4.05 -10.19 -0.93
CA GLN A 41 4.71 -11.26 -1.68
C GLN A 41 6.06 -10.79 -2.22
N TRP A 42 7.06 -11.67 -2.18
CA TRP A 42 8.37 -11.46 -2.78
C TRP A 42 8.54 -12.32 -4.05
N HIS A 43 9.32 -11.82 -4.99
CA HIS A 43 9.75 -12.57 -6.19
C HIS A 43 11.07 -11.98 -6.70
N GLU A 44 11.95 -12.80 -7.26
CA GLU A 44 13.25 -12.37 -7.79
C GLU A 44 13.12 -11.33 -8.92
N ARG A 45 12.05 -11.45 -9.72
CA ARG A 45 11.61 -10.44 -10.69
C ARG A 45 10.29 -9.82 -10.23
N PRO A 46 10.31 -8.77 -9.39
CA PRO A 46 9.11 -8.28 -8.73
C PRO A 46 8.11 -7.67 -9.72
N ARG A 47 6.82 -7.99 -9.55
CA ARG A 47 5.73 -7.43 -10.37
C ARG A 47 5.38 -5.98 -9.99
N ARG A 48 5.77 -5.56 -8.79
CA ARG A 48 5.47 -4.24 -8.18
C ARG A 48 3.99 -3.85 -8.32
N ARG A 49 3.04 -4.73 -7.99
CA ARG A 49 1.60 -4.44 -8.12
C ARG A 49 0.90 -4.32 -6.77
N ILE A 50 -0.04 -3.39 -6.64
CA ILE A 50 -0.87 -3.25 -5.43
C ILE A 50 -2.34 -3.44 -5.80
N ASP A 51 -2.98 -4.40 -5.15
CA ASP A 51 -4.43 -4.60 -5.22
C ASP A 51 -5.09 -4.39 -3.86
N SER A 52 -6.36 -4.01 -3.89
CA SER A 52 -7.16 -3.83 -2.70
C SER A 52 -8.55 -4.42 -2.83
N PHE A 53 -8.97 -5.08 -1.74
CA PHE A 53 -10.34 -5.49 -1.49
C PHE A 53 -11.07 -4.52 -0.55
N ILE A 54 -10.38 -3.47 -0.08
CA ILE A 54 -10.93 -2.30 0.63
C ILE A 54 -11.42 -1.30 -0.43
N ALA A 55 -12.51 -0.58 -0.17
CA ALA A 55 -12.98 0.43 -1.11
C ALA A 55 -11.97 1.60 -1.22
N PRO A 56 -11.70 2.13 -2.44
CA PRO A 56 -12.13 1.61 -3.74
C PRO A 56 -11.38 0.30 -4.09
N ARG A 57 -12.14 -0.75 -4.47
CA ARG A 57 -11.58 -2.08 -4.77
C ARG A 57 -10.90 -2.08 -6.13
N GLY A 58 -9.89 -2.93 -6.29
CA GLY A 58 -9.21 -3.16 -7.56
C GLY A 58 -7.71 -2.88 -7.48
N CYS A 59 -7.12 -2.53 -8.62
CA CYS A 59 -5.68 -2.26 -8.74
C CYS A 59 -5.40 -0.80 -8.39
N LEU A 60 -4.64 -0.54 -7.32
CA LEU A 60 -4.20 0.81 -6.96
C LEU A 60 -3.11 1.31 -7.91
N THR A 61 -2.12 0.44 -8.16
CA THR A 61 -1.01 0.74 -9.07
C THR A 61 -0.30 -0.53 -9.56
N LYS A 62 0.33 -0.44 -10.73
CA LYS A 62 1.19 -1.46 -11.34
C LYS A 62 2.13 -0.80 -12.36
N PRO A 63 3.23 -1.45 -12.76
CA PRO A 63 4.07 -0.95 -13.86
C PRO A 63 3.25 -0.58 -15.09
N GLY A 64 3.52 0.61 -15.63
CA GLY A 64 2.80 1.18 -16.77
C GLY A 64 1.60 2.08 -16.42
N MET A 65 1.25 2.24 -15.14
CA MET A 65 0.32 3.29 -14.70
C MET A 65 1.08 4.57 -14.33
N ASP A 66 0.48 5.74 -14.60
CA ASP A 66 1.12 7.04 -14.36
C ASP A 66 1.48 7.28 -12.89
N ASN A 67 0.68 6.72 -11.97
CA ASN A 67 0.88 6.80 -10.52
C ASN A 67 1.78 5.68 -9.96
N HIS A 68 2.54 4.98 -10.81
CA HIS A 68 3.36 3.86 -10.36
C HIS A 68 4.75 4.27 -9.90
N GLY A 69 5.30 5.32 -10.48
CA GLY A 69 6.56 5.92 -10.05
C GLY A 69 6.34 7.31 -9.46
N GLY A 70 7.42 7.92 -9.00
CA GLY A 70 7.40 9.27 -8.43
C GLY A 70 7.35 9.26 -6.91
N ASP A 71 7.02 10.42 -6.35
CA ASP A 71 6.93 10.64 -4.91
C ASP A 71 5.47 10.48 -4.45
N HIS A 72 5.25 9.58 -3.49
CA HIS A 72 3.94 9.38 -2.86
C HIS A 72 3.91 9.86 -1.41
N SER A 73 4.95 10.57 -0.93
CA SER A 73 5.10 11.03 0.45
C SER A 73 3.91 11.81 1.01
N ALA A 74 3.20 12.54 0.15
CA ALA A 74 1.97 13.23 0.51
C ALA A 74 0.88 12.31 1.08
N TRP A 75 0.85 11.03 0.70
CA TRP A 75 -0.13 10.05 1.20
C TRP A 75 0.14 9.58 2.63
N TYR A 76 1.39 9.63 3.07
CA TYR A 76 1.83 9.08 4.35
C TYR A 76 2.55 10.13 5.21
N ALA A 77 2.15 11.41 5.07
CA ALA A 77 2.64 12.48 5.93
C ALA A 77 2.44 12.13 7.42
N GLY A 78 3.55 12.12 8.17
CA GLY A 78 3.56 11.76 9.59
C GLY A 78 3.68 10.25 9.87
N PHE A 79 4.01 9.43 8.88
CA PHE A 79 4.58 8.10 9.12
C PHE A 79 5.96 8.24 9.78
N PRO A 80 6.35 7.29 10.65
CA PRO A 80 7.71 7.23 11.15
C PRO A 80 8.68 7.09 9.97
N GLY A 81 9.73 7.92 9.98
CA GLY A 81 10.82 7.87 9.01
C GLY A 81 11.82 6.77 9.32
#